data_AF-A0A845HW92-F1
#
_entry.id   AF-A0A845HW92-F1
#
_cell.length_a   1.000
_cell.length_b   1.000
_cell.length_c   1.000
_cell.angle_alpha   90.00
_cell.angle_beta   90.00
_cell.angle_gamma   90.00
#
_symmetry.space_group_name_H-M   'P 1'
#
loop_
_entity.id
_entity.type
_entity.pdbx_description
1 polymer ?
#
loop_
_entity_poly.entity_id
_entity_poly.type
_entity_poly.pdbx_seq_one_letter_code
_entity_poly.pdbx_strand_id
1 'polypeptide(L)' 'MLVATLYPPLFQRADGSADHALATLLFAAMSTGLIRGVGYIPVQPVLRWVFSGWSCLLCLLLAAALKMGGGI' A
#
# COMPACT_ATOMS: atom_id res chain seq x y z
N MET A 1 0.43 -6.05 -6.05
CA MET A 1 0.31 -7.51 -5.90
C MET A 1 1.13 -8.29 -6.92
N LEU A 2 1.00 -8.05 -8.23
CA LEU A 2 1.82 -8.75 -9.22
C LEU A 2 3.33 -8.69 -8.93
N VAL A 3 3.88 -7.50 -8.73
CA VAL A 3 5.30 -7.31 -8.41
C VAL A 3 5.68 -8.01 -7.09
N ALA A 4 4.83 -7.90 -6.07
CA ALA A 4 5.00 -8.53 -4.77
C ALA A 4 5.04 -10.08 -4.86
N THR A 5 4.22 -10.66 -5.74
CA THR A 5 4.15 -12.11 -5.98
C THR A 5 5.33 -12.61 -6.81
N LEU A 6 5.73 -11.84 -7.83
CA LEU A 6 6.82 -12.20 -8.73
C LEU A 6 8.21 -11.97 -8.09
N TYR A 7 8.31 -11.03 -7.14
CA TYR A 7 9.56 -10.67 -6.51
C TYR A 7 9.41 -10.51 -4.97
N PRO A 8 9.29 -11.62 -4.23
CA PRO A 8 9.22 -11.62 -2.76
C PRO A 8 10.35 -10.86 -2.04
N PRO A 9 11.61 -10.83 -2.55
CA PRO A 9 12.68 -10.06 -1.94
C PRO A 9 12.42 -8.55 -1.83
N LEU A 10 11.41 -8.03 -2.52
CA LEU A 10 11.00 -6.63 -2.40
C LEU A 10 10.62 -6.24 -0.96
N PHE A 11 10.09 -7.20 -0.18
CA PHE A 11 9.71 -7.03 1.23
C PHE A 11 10.81 -7.44 2.21
N GLN A 12 12.01 -7.72 1.73
CA GLN A 12 13.12 -8.01 2.63
C GLN A 12 13.80 -6.72 3.02
N ARG A 13 14.05 -6.62 4.32
CA ARG A 13 14.79 -5.54 4.96
C ARG A 13 16.28 -5.89 4.95
N ALA A 14 17.15 -4.92 5.23
CA ALA A 14 18.61 -5.10 5.09
C ALA A 14 19.17 -6.18 6.05
N ASP A 15 18.49 -6.43 7.16
CA ASP A 15 18.77 -7.46 8.16
C ASP A 15 18.24 -8.86 7.76
N GLY A 16 17.60 -8.99 6.59
CA GLY A 16 16.98 -10.23 6.12
C GLY A 16 15.59 -10.51 6.73
N SER A 17 15.07 -9.61 7.58
CA SER A 17 13.72 -9.72 8.13
C SER A 17 12.66 -9.27 7.12
N ALA A 18 11.39 -9.62 7.38
CA ALA A 18 10.28 -9.18 6.56
C ALA A 18 9.84 -7.76 6.94
N ASP A 19 9.79 -6.86 5.96
CA ASP A 19 9.27 -5.50 6.09
C ASP A 19 7.73 -5.51 6.14
N HIS A 20 7.19 -5.84 7.31
CA HIS A 20 5.75 -5.81 7.57
C HIS A 20 5.13 -4.43 7.37
N ALA A 21 5.88 -3.35 7.63
CA ALA A 21 5.41 -1.99 7.40
C ALA A 21 5.18 -1.72 5.90
N LEU A 22 6.14 -2.09 5.06
CA LEU A 22 6.03 -1.95 3.60
C LEU A 22 4.92 -2.84 3.05
N ALA A 23 4.82 -4.08 3.54
CA ALA A 23 3.73 -4.99 3.18
C ALA A 23 2.36 -4.39 3.52
N THR A 24 2.19 -3.89 4.75
CA THR A 24 0.93 -3.31 5.21
C THR A 24 0.51 -2.11 4.36
N LEU A 25 1.45 -1.21 4.04
CA LEU A 25 1.15 -0.05 3.20
C LEU A 25 0.78 -0.43 1.76
N LEU A 26 1.46 -1.40 1.15
CA LEU A 26 1.13 -1.86 -0.20
C LEU A 26 -0.22 -2.58 -0.23
N PHE A 27 -0.56 -3.36 0.80
CA PHE A 27 -1.89 -3.95 0.93
C PHE A 27 -2.97 -2.89 1.15
N ALA A 28 -2.71 -1.88 1.98
CA ALA A 28 -3.64 -0.76 2.17
C ALA A 28 -3.87 0.03 0.88
N ALA A 29 -2.81 0.31 0.11
CA ALA A 29 -2.90 0.95 -1.20
C ALA A 29 -3.78 0.14 -2.17
N MET A 30 -3.57 -1.18 -2.22
CA MET A 30 -4.39 -2.06 -3.05
C MET A 30 -5.86 -2.03 -2.63
N SER A 31 -6.16 -2.23 -1.35
CA SER A 31 -7.53 -2.29 -0.84
C SER A 31 -8.29 -0.99 -1.12
N THR A 32 -7.65 0.16 -0.87
CA THR A 32 -8.24 1.48 -1.13
C THR A 32 -8.47 1.73 -2.62
N GLY A 33 -7.55 1.30 -3.49
CA GLY A 33 -7.71 1.37 -4.94
C GLY A 33 -8.80 0.44 -5.49
N LEU A 34 -8.87 -0.81 -5.00
CA LEU A 34 -9.79 -1.83 -5.49
C LEU A 34 -11.26 -1.44 -5.25
N ILE A 35 -11.56 -0.92 -4.06
CA ILE A 35 -12.93 -0.55 -3.66
C ILE A 35 -13.52 0.47 -4.64
N ARG A 36 -12.78 1.53 -4.97
CA ARG A 36 -13.26 2.50 -5.98
C ARG A 36 -13.06 2.04 -7.42
N GLY A 37 -12.07 1.19 -7.69
CA GLY A 37 -11.78 0.65 -9.02
C GLY A 37 -12.92 -0.22 -9.58
N VAL A 38 -13.71 -0.88 -8.72
CA VAL A 38 -14.90 -1.64 -9.12
C VAL A 38 -16.18 -0.79 -9.23
N GLY A 39 -16.08 0.53 -9.00
CA GLY A 39 -17.21 1.45 -9.04
C GLY A 39 -18.00 1.57 -7.73
N TYR A 40 -17.56 0.94 -6.63
CA TYR A 40 -18.22 1.07 -5.34
C TYR A 40 -17.94 2.43 -4.70
N ILE A 41 -19.00 3.11 -4.26
CA ILE A 41 -18.93 4.40 -3.57
C ILE A 41 -19.44 4.18 -2.13
N PRO A 42 -18.58 4.34 -1.10
CA PRO A 42 -19.01 4.18 0.27
C PRO A 42 -20.06 5.24 0.65
N VAL A 43 -21.14 4.81 1.31
CA VAL A 43 -22.21 5.71 1.81
C VAL A 43 -21.70 6.58 2.96
N GLN A 44 -20.86 6.02 3.83
CA GLN A 44 -20.32 6.73 4.98
C GLN A 44 -19.20 7.71 4.55
N PRO A 45 -19.28 9.01 4.90
CA PRO A 45 -18.34 10.03 4.41
C PRO A 45 -16.90 9.79 4.87
N VAL A 46 -16.71 9.21 6.06
CA VAL A 46 -15.39 8.83 6.58
C VAL A 46 -14.74 7.75 5.70
N LEU A 47 -15.48 6.68 5.37
CA LEU A 47 -14.99 5.64 4.47
C LEU A 47 -14.77 6.16 3.05
N ARG A 48 -15.58 7.12 2.60
CA ARG A 48 -15.41 7.76 1.29
C ARG A 48 -14.07 8.49 1.18
N TRP A 49 -13.62 9.11 2.27
CA TRP A 49 -12.30 9.72 2.36
C TRP A 49 -11.21 8.64 2.43
N VAL A 50 -11.34 7.66 3.33
CA VAL A 50 -10.32 6.61 3.53
C VAL A 50 -10.12 5.75 2.29
N PHE A 51 -11.18 5.40 1.55
CA PHE A 51 -11.09 4.60 0.32
C PHE A 51 -10.97 5.46 -0.95
N SER A 52 -10.55 6.71 -0.83
CA SER A 52 -10.33 7.60 -1.98
C SER A 52 -9.08 7.21 -2.77
N GLY A 53 -9.00 7.70 -4.02
CA GLY A 53 -7.78 7.58 -4.82
C GLY A 53 -6.59 8.29 -4.15
N TRP A 54 -6.85 9.34 -3.38
CA TRP A 54 -5.85 10.06 -2.58
C TRP A 54 -5.22 9.18 -1.51
N SER A 55 -5.99 8.31 -0.86
CA SER A 55 -5.46 7.38 0.15
C SER A 55 -4.58 6.32 -0.47
N CYS A 56 -4.96 5.80 -1.64
CA CYS A 56 -4.12 4.89 -2.41
C CYS A 56 -2.78 5.56 -2.76
N LEU A 57 -2.83 6.79 -3.26
CA LEU A 57 -1.63 7.56 -3.61
C LEU A 57 -0.76 7.85 -2.38
N LEU A 58 -1.36 8.22 -1.25
CA LEU A 58 -0.67 8.44 0.01
C LEU A 58 0.04 7.17 0.51
N CYS A 59 -0.65 6.02 0.50
CA CYS A 59 -0.04 4.74 0.86
C CYS A 59 1.11 4.34 -0.06
N LEU A 60 0.99 4.61 -1.37
CA LEU A 60 2.08 4.37 -2.33
C LEU A 60 3.28 5.29 -2.09
N LEU A 61 3.04 6.58 -1.85
CA LEU A 61 4.10 7.55 -1.55
C LEU A 61 4.83 7.19 -0.25
N LEU A 62 4.10 6.81 0.79
CA LEU A 62 4.71 6.38 2.05
C LEU A 62 5.49 5.06 1.85
N ALA A 63 4.97 4.10 1.08
CA ALA A 63 5.68 2.86 0.79
C ALA A 63 6.98 3.13 0.01
N ALA A 64 6.93 4.03 -0.96
CA ALA A 64 8.09 4.46 -1.74
C ALA A 64 9.09 5.21 -0.85
N ALA A 65 8.61 6.12 0.02
CA ALA A 65 9.46 6.84 0.97
C ALA A 65 10.16 5.89 1.95
N LEU A 66 9.48 4.85 2.45
CA LEU A 66 10.11 3.82 3.27
C LEU A 66 11.17 3.05 2.47
N LYS A 67 10.86 2.66 1.23
CA LYS A 67 11.82 1.91 0.39
C LYS A 67 13.04 2.74 -0.02
N MET A 68 12.87 4.04 -0.27
CA MET A 68 13.94 4.94 -0.73
C MET A 68 14.72 5.59 0.41
N GLY A 69 14.03 5.93 1.51
CA GLY A 69 14.59 6.69 2.64
C GLY A 69 15.14 5.82 3.76
N GLY A 70 14.85 4.52 3.77
CA GLY A 70 15.27 3.66 4.87
C GLY A 70 15.13 2.18 4.55
N GLY A 71 16.15 1.61 3.90
CA GLY A 71 16.68 0.37 4.44
C GLY A 71 17.26 0.68 5.82
N ILE A 72 16.42 0.63 6.84
CA ILE A 72 16.85 0.45 8.24
C ILE A 72 16.82 -1.04 8.53
#